data_AF-A0A6B2G4J1-F1
#
_entry.id   AF-A0A6B2G4J1-F1
#
_cell.length_a   1.000
_cell.length_b   1.000
_cell.length_c   1.000
_cell.angle_alpha   90.00
_cell.angle_beta   90.00
_cell.angle_gamma   90.00
#
_symmetry.space_group_name_H-M   'P 1'
#
loop_
_entity.id
_entity.type
_entity.pdbx_description
1 polymer ?
#
loop_
_entity_poly.entity_id
_entity_poly.type
_entity_poly.pdbx_seq_one_letter_code
_entity_poly.pdbx_strand_id
1 'polypeptide(L)'
;VLFFAEVVMSIIIEDSSKMFWICRIVSIASIILICALNCRSERLTIRCNDVLTYEKFICMSIIIGLGIYKLGNREFENFQDPGFLTTVNISGISFAIYNGLWAYDGFNQLGYIVDKMKKKEQNVVKATVIGMVTVIIFYTCINFSYLAILGVDSLGNSNNAAQSAAYIYLKKYSKIVTAMVALSALATGNSLSYSGGKFFFN
;
A
#
# COMPACT_ATOMS: atom_id res chain seq x y z
N VAL A 1 1.62 -10.94 -1.54
CA VAL A 1 2.96 -11.35 -2.00
C VAL A 1 3.08 -11.38 -3.53
N LEU A 2 2.05 -11.84 -4.27
CA LEU A 2 2.08 -11.77 -5.75
C LEU A 2 2.29 -10.35 -6.29
N PHE A 3 1.53 -9.39 -5.77
CA PHE A 3 1.71 -7.98 -6.09
C PHE A 3 3.14 -7.47 -5.84
N PHE A 4 3.80 -7.93 -4.77
CA PHE A 4 5.23 -7.60 -4.54
C PHE A 4 6.09 -8.09 -5.70
N ALA A 5 5.93 -9.35 -6.11
CA ALA A 5 6.69 -9.90 -7.22
C ALA A 5 6.42 -9.15 -8.52
N GLU A 6 5.16 -8.86 -8.84
CA GLU A 6 4.79 -8.08 -10.04
C GLU A 6 5.45 -6.70 -10.05
N VAL A 7 5.38 -5.98 -8.92
CA VAL A 7 5.95 -4.64 -8.79
C VAL A 7 7.49 -4.68 -8.85
N VAL A 8 8.15 -5.64 -8.20
CA VAL A 8 9.61 -5.80 -8.31
C VAL A 8 10.03 -6.19 -9.73
N MET A 9 9.34 -7.15 -10.33
CA MET A 9 9.70 -7.66 -11.65
C MET A 9 9.46 -6.61 -12.75
N SER A 10 8.46 -5.73 -12.59
CA SER A 10 8.26 -4.59 -13.50
C SER A 10 9.42 -3.58 -13.53
N ILE A 11 10.33 -3.62 -12.55
CA ILE A 11 11.56 -2.81 -12.58
C ILE A 11 12.62 -3.43 -13.50
N ILE A 12 12.61 -4.75 -13.66
CA ILE A 12 13.70 -5.56 -14.22
C ILE A 12 13.34 -6.10 -15.62
N ILE A 13 12.08 -6.51 -15.84
CA ILE A 13 11.63 -7.21 -17.05
C ILE A 13 10.58 -6.36 -17.77
N GLU A 14 10.85 -6.08 -19.05
CA GLU A 14 9.90 -5.40 -19.95
C GLU A 14 9.01 -6.40 -20.74
N ASP A 15 9.39 -7.68 -20.81
CA ASP A 15 8.72 -8.73 -21.61
C ASP A 15 7.60 -9.43 -20.80
N SER A 16 6.34 -9.18 -21.20
CA SER A 16 5.12 -9.69 -20.55
C SER A 16 5.00 -11.22 -20.55
N SER A 17 5.61 -11.93 -21.50
CA SER A 17 5.42 -13.38 -21.65
C SER A 17 6.15 -14.19 -20.56
N LYS A 18 7.35 -13.74 -20.18
CA LYS A 18 8.17 -14.37 -19.13
C LYS A 18 7.75 -13.97 -17.72
N MET A 19 7.07 -12.82 -17.61
CA MET A 19 6.69 -12.24 -16.32
C MET A 19 5.75 -13.14 -15.51
N PHE A 20 4.83 -13.86 -16.16
CA PHE A 20 3.83 -14.69 -15.47
C PHE A 20 4.45 -15.77 -14.56
N TRP A 21 5.34 -16.61 -15.10
CA TRP A 21 5.96 -17.70 -14.34
C TRP A 21 6.98 -17.18 -13.33
N ILE A 22 7.76 -16.16 -13.71
CA ILE A 22 8.78 -15.59 -12.84
C ILE A 22 8.15 -14.93 -11.61
N CYS A 23 7.08 -14.14 -11.77
CA CYS A 23 6.38 -13.54 -10.64
C CYS A 23 5.86 -14.59 -9.64
N ARG A 24 5.35 -15.73 -10.13
CA ARG A 24 4.90 -16.83 -9.26
C ARG A 24 6.06 -17.46 -8.51
N ILE A 25 7.18 -17.75 -9.17
CA ILE A 25 8.37 -18.32 -8.52
C ILE A 25 8.91 -17.36 -7.45
N VAL A 26 9.05 -16.08 -7.77
CA VAL A 26 9.50 -15.04 -6.82
C VAL A 26 8.53 -14.92 -5.64
N SER A 27 7.23 -15.03 -5.89
CA SER A 27 6.22 -15.01 -4.83
C SER A 27 6.32 -16.20 -3.90
N ILE A 28 6.47 -17.41 -4.44
CA ILE A 28 6.64 -18.64 -3.66
C ILE A 28 7.92 -18.55 -2.82
N ALA A 29 9.03 -18.14 -3.43
CA ALA A 29 10.30 -17.95 -2.73
C ALA A 29 10.17 -16.92 -1.58
N SER A 30 9.45 -15.82 -1.82
CA SER A 30 9.20 -14.79 -0.80
C SER A 30 8.34 -15.29 0.35
N ILE A 31 7.31 -16.11 0.07
CA ILE A 31 6.48 -16.75 1.11
C ILE A 31 7.33 -17.70 1.95
N ILE A 32 8.18 -18.52 1.32
CA ILE A 32 9.07 -19.45 2.03
C ILE A 32 10.05 -18.66 2.93
N LEU A 33 10.61 -17.56 2.42
CA LEU A 33 11.49 -16.69 3.19
C LEU A 33 10.79 -16.06 4.40
N ILE A 34 9.60 -15.51 4.20
CA ILE A 34 8.76 -14.96 5.28
C ILE A 34 8.48 -16.04 6.33
N CYS A 35 8.10 -17.25 5.90
CA CYS A 35 7.84 -18.37 6.79
C CYS A 35 9.09 -18.75 7.60
N ALA A 36 10.24 -18.89 6.94
CA ALA A 36 11.50 -19.20 7.60
C ALA A 36 11.92 -18.14 8.63
N LEU A 37 11.75 -16.84 8.30
CA LEU A 37 12.01 -15.74 9.23
C LEU A 37 11.09 -15.80 10.45
N ASN A 38 9.79 -16.00 10.23
CA ASN A 38 8.78 -16.11 11.28
C ASN A 38 9.02 -17.33 12.20
N CYS A 39 9.42 -18.47 11.64
CA CYS A 39 9.77 -19.66 12.43
C CYS A 39 11.08 -19.48 13.22
N ARG A 40 12.04 -18.68 12.71
CA ARG A 40 13.36 -18.54 13.32
C ARG A 40 13.39 -17.53 14.47
N SER A 41 12.70 -16.39 14.37
CA SER A 41 12.70 -15.41 15.46
C SER A 41 11.54 -14.41 15.39
N GLU A 42 10.65 -14.47 16.38
CA GLU A 42 9.60 -13.46 16.59
C GLU A 42 10.17 -12.04 16.72
N ARG A 43 11.30 -11.86 17.42
CA ARG A 43 11.91 -10.53 17.63
C ARG A 43 12.39 -9.92 16.32
N LEU A 44 12.89 -10.74 15.40
CA LEU A 44 13.40 -10.28 14.12
C LEU A 44 12.24 -9.89 13.19
N THR A 45 11.18 -10.70 13.15
CA THR A 45 9.92 -10.38 12.45
C THR A 45 9.34 -9.04 12.88
N ILE A 46 9.21 -8.81 14.20
CA ILE A 46 8.66 -7.55 14.74
C ILE A 46 9.52 -6.37 14.28
N ARG A 47 10.85 -6.44 14.46
CA ARG A 47 11.76 -5.35 14.05
C ARG A 47 11.71 -5.08 12.56
N CYS A 48 11.65 -6.12 11.72
CA CYS A 48 11.51 -5.96 10.27
C CYS A 48 10.20 -5.25 9.91
N ASN A 49 9.07 -5.64 10.53
CA ASN A 49 7.79 -4.99 10.30
C ASN A 49 7.76 -3.54 10.80
N ASP A 50 8.42 -3.22 11.90
CA ASP A 50 8.53 -1.85 12.41
C ASP A 50 9.28 -0.96 11.39
N VAL A 51 10.45 -1.43 10.92
CA VAL A 51 11.24 -0.70 9.90
C VAL A 51 10.46 -0.49 8.61
N LEU A 52 9.78 -1.54 8.13
CA LEU A 52 8.94 -1.46 6.92
C LEU A 52 7.69 -0.58 7.13
N THR A 53 7.23 -0.40 8.36
CA THR A 53 6.14 0.52 8.68
C THR A 53 6.60 1.97 8.59
N TYR A 54 7.80 2.30 9.09
CA TYR A 54 8.36 3.63 8.89
C TYR A 54 8.61 3.94 7.41
N GLU A 55 9.09 2.95 6.65
CA GLU A 55 9.27 3.05 5.20
C GLU A 55 7.96 3.38 4.47
N LYS A 56 6.84 2.71 4.81
CA LYS A 56 5.50 3.03 4.29
C LYS A 56 5.15 4.50 4.47
N PHE A 57 5.29 5.02 5.69
CA PHE A 57 4.96 6.42 5.97
C PHE A 57 5.86 7.38 5.18
N ILE A 58 7.15 7.07 5.03
CA ILE A 58 8.07 7.88 4.20
C ILE A 58 7.60 7.89 2.75
N CYS A 59 7.26 6.73 2.18
CA CYS A 59 6.75 6.64 0.81
C CYS A 59 5.47 7.48 0.62
N MET A 60 4.53 7.39 1.57
CA MET A 60 3.30 8.19 1.55
C MET A 60 3.60 9.70 1.64
N SER A 61 4.49 10.11 2.54
CA SER A 61 4.90 11.50 2.69
C SER A 61 5.57 12.07 1.43
N ILE A 62 6.36 11.26 0.70
CA ILE A 62 6.96 11.68 -0.58
C ILE A 62 5.85 12.02 -1.58
N ILE A 63 4.88 11.13 -1.79
CA ILE A 63 3.79 11.35 -2.75
C ILE A 63 2.94 12.56 -2.35
N ILE A 64 2.58 12.68 -1.07
CA ILE A 64 1.83 13.83 -0.55
C ILE A 64 2.62 15.13 -0.77
N GLY A 65 3.92 15.12 -0.49
CA GLY A 65 4.81 16.26 -0.69
C GLY A 65 4.87 16.71 -2.16
N LEU A 66 4.94 15.77 -3.10
CA LEU A 66 4.88 16.07 -4.54
C LEU A 66 3.52 16.70 -4.93
N GLY A 67 2.41 16.22 -4.36
CA GLY A 67 1.09 16.79 -4.59
C GLY A 67 0.98 18.23 -4.09
N ILE A 68 1.47 18.48 -2.87
CA ILE A 68 1.53 19.83 -2.27
C ILE A 68 2.44 20.74 -3.10
N TYR A 69 3.59 20.25 -3.56
CA TYR A 69 4.50 21.02 -4.42
C TYR A 69 3.82 21.49 -5.70
N LYS A 70 3.09 20.59 -6.38
CA LYS A 70 2.33 20.95 -7.59
C LYS A 70 1.28 22.04 -7.33
N LEU A 71 0.53 21.89 -6.24
CA LEU A 71 -0.47 22.89 -5.83
C LEU A 71 0.17 24.24 -5.47
N GLY A 72 1.34 24.21 -4.83
CA GLY A 72 2.12 25.41 -4.50
C GLY A 72 2.58 26.18 -5.74
N ASN A 73 2.90 25.47 -6.83
CA ASN A 73 3.23 26.06 -8.13
C ASN A 73 2.02 26.59 -8.92
N ARG A 74 0.82 26.51 -8.34
CA ARG A 74 -0.46 26.93 -8.95
C ARG A 74 -0.84 26.16 -10.22
N GLU A 75 -0.34 24.95 -10.37
CA GLU A 75 -0.67 24.05 -11.48
C GLU A 75 -2.00 23.31 -11.20
N PHE A 76 -3.12 23.99 -11.43
CA PHE A 76 -4.47 23.47 -11.15
C PHE A 76 -5.17 22.85 -12.38
N GLU A 77 -4.44 22.60 -13.47
CA GLU A 77 -4.99 22.14 -14.75
C GLU A 77 -5.88 20.89 -14.58
N ASN A 78 -5.43 19.92 -13.80
CA ASN A 78 -6.16 18.67 -13.51
C ASN A 78 -7.40 18.85 -12.61
N PHE A 79 -7.58 20.01 -11.98
CA PHE A 79 -8.76 20.32 -11.15
C PHE A 79 -9.80 21.16 -11.90
N GLN A 80 -9.41 21.84 -12.98
CA GLN A 80 -10.31 22.72 -13.74
C GLN A 80 -11.28 21.92 -14.63
N ASP A 81 -10.79 20.83 -15.23
CA ASP A 81 -11.65 19.83 -15.87
C ASP A 81 -11.25 18.45 -15.34
N PRO A 82 -11.90 17.99 -14.26
CA PRO A 82 -11.52 16.73 -13.63
C PRO A 82 -11.85 15.51 -14.51
N GLY A 83 -12.53 15.66 -15.66
CA GLY A 83 -12.72 14.54 -16.59
C GLY A 83 -13.55 13.39 -16.03
N PHE A 84 -14.43 13.65 -15.05
CA PHE A 84 -15.41 12.67 -14.57
C PHE A 84 -16.49 12.43 -15.63
N LEU A 85 -16.12 11.78 -16.73
CA LEU A 85 -17.05 11.29 -17.75
C LEU A 85 -17.77 10.08 -17.15
N THR A 86 -19.02 10.25 -16.71
CA THR A 86 -19.75 9.15 -16.07
C THR A 86 -21.08 8.81 -16.74
N THR A 87 -21.13 7.61 -17.30
CA THR A 87 -22.30 6.72 -17.19
C THR A 87 -22.12 5.90 -15.91
N VAL A 88 -22.80 6.29 -14.85
CA VAL A 88 -22.71 5.59 -13.56
C VAL A 88 -23.55 4.31 -13.63
N ASN A 89 -22.89 3.14 -13.62
CA ASN A 89 -23.55 1.85 -13.50
C ASN A 89 -23.46 1.35 -12.05
N ILE A 90 -24.51 0.71 -11.55
CA ILE A 90 -24.59 0.08 -10.22
C ILE A 90 -23.45 -0.93 -10.00
N SER A 91 -23.05 -1.65 -11.05
CA SER A 91 -21.90 -2.57 -11.00
C SER A 91 -20.58 -1.83 -10.74
N GLY A 92 -20.39 -0.66 -11.38
CA GLY A 92 -19.20 0.18 -11.19
C GLY A 92 -19.11 0.73 -9.78
N ILE A 93 -20.23 1.20 -9.21
CA ILE A 93 -20.28 1.66 -7.81
C ILE A 93 -19.91 0.52 -6.87
N SER A 94 -20.52 -0.66 -7.06
CA SER A 94 -20.24 -1.84 -6.23
C SER A 94 -18.76 -2.23 -6.26
N PHE A 95 -18.14 -2.21 -7.46
CA PHE A 95 -16.72 -2.50 -7.61
C PHE A 95 -15.83 -1.45 -6.94
N ALA A 96 -16.16 -0.16 -7.06
CA ALA A 96 -15.43 0.92 -6.41
C ALA A 96 -15.48 0.79 -4.87
N ILE A 97 -16.65 0.50 -4.31
CA ILE A 97 -16.82 0.26 -2.87
C ILE A 97 -16.01 -0.96 -2.43
N TYR A 98 -16.05 -2.06 -3.19
CA TYR A 98 -15.28 -3.27 -2.87
C TYR A 98 -13.78 -3.00 -2.81
N ASN A 99 -13.21 -2.34 -3.83
CA ASN A 99 -11.79 -1.98 -3.84
C ASN A 99 -11.44 -0.98 -2.74
N GLY A 100 -12.33 -0.02 -2.46
CA GLY A 100 -12.18 0.91 -1.36
C GLY A 100 -12.11 0.21 0.00
N LEU A 101 -13.04 -0.71 0.27
CA LEU A 101 -13.05 -1.50 1.51
C LEU A 101 -11.82 -2.39 1.63
N TRP A 102 -11.37 -3.00 0.53
CA TRP A 102 -10.15 -3.81 0.51
C TRP A 102 -8.92 -3.02 0.94
N ALA A 103 -8.83 -1.73 0.59
CA ALA A 103 -7.74 -0.87 1.02
C ALA A 103 -7.72 -0.62 2.54
N TYR A 104 -8.85 -0.76 3.24
CA TYR A 104 -8.99 -0.61 4.69
C TYR A 104 -8.97 -1.94 5.47
N ASP A 105 -8.71 -3.07 4.81
CA ASP A 105 -8.60 -4.36 5.48
C ASP A 105 -7.39 -4.42 6.44
N GLY A 106 -7.58 -5.10 7.58
CA GLY A 106 -6.53 -5.32 8.58
C GLY A 106 -6.83 -4.83 9.99
N PHE A 107 -7.94 -4.12 10.22
CA PHE A 107 -8.35 -3.68 11.57
C PHE A 107 -8.62 -4.85 12.53
N ASN A 108 -9.02 -6.01 11.99
CA ASN A 108 -9.26 -7.25 12.74
C ASN A 108 -7.97 -7.81 13.39
N GLN A 109 -6.79 -7.48 12.86
CA GLN A 109 -5.50 -7.97 13.35
C GLN A 109 -5.17 -7.48 14.76
N LEU A 110 -5.73 -6.34 15.19
CA LEU A 110 -5.58 -5.81 16.55
C LEU A 110 -6.15 -6.78 17.61
N GLY A 111 -7.13 -7.60 17.22
CA GLY A 111 -7.73 -8.66 18.04
C GLY A 111 -6.70 -9.64 18.60
N TYR A 112 -5.64 -9.95 17.86
CA TYR A 112 -4.67 -10.98 18.24
C TYR A 112 -3.65 -10.56 19.30
N ILE A 113 -3.56 -9.26 19.57
CA ILE A 113 -2.65 -8.70 20.58
C ILE A 113 -3.38 -8.08 21.76
N VAL A 114 -4.71 -8.18 21.79
CA VAL A 114 -5.55 -7.64 22.87
C VAL A 114 -5.12 -8.18 24.22
N ASP A 115 -4.74 -9.45 24.30
CA ASP A 115 -4.34 -10.06 25.56
C ASP A 115 -3.06 -9.48 26.17
N LYS A 116 -2.21 -8.86 25.34
CA LYS A 116 -0.97 -8.21 25.75
C LYS A 116 -1.15 -6.73 26.05
N MET A 117 -2.34 -6.16 25.83
CA MET A 117 -2.61 -4.74 26.08
C MET A 117 -2.96 -4.45 27.53
N LYS A 118 -2.42 -3.35 28.07
CA LYS A 118 -2.88 -2.76 29.34
C LYS A 118 -4.28 -2.17 29.11
N LYS A 119 -5.21 -2.33 30.06
CA LYS A 119 -6.61 -1.83 29.97
C LYS A 119 -7.28 -2.19 28.63
N LYS A 120 -7.37 -3.49 28.35
CA LYS A 120 -7.81 -4.10 27.08
C LYS A 120 -9.04 -3.42 26.46
N GLU A 121 -10.15 -3.35 27.19
CA GLU A 121 -11.42 -2.82 26.67
C GLU A 121 -11.31 -1.40 26.10
N GLN A 122 -10.70 -0.48 26.84
CA GLN A 122 -10.61 0.92 26.42
C GLN A 122 -9.51 1.14 25.37
N ASN A 123 -8.38 0.46 25.52
CA ASN A 123 -7.23 0.69 24.64
C ASN A 123 -7.37 0.03 23.28
N VAL A 124 -8.08 -1.10 23.17
CA VAL A 124 -8.43 -1.70 21.88
C VAL A 124 -9.25 -0.73 21.05
N VAL A 125 -10.36 -0.23 21.62
CA VAL A 125 -11.27 0.67 20.91
C VAL A 125 -10.55 1.96 20.52
N LYS A 126 -9.80 2.57 21.45
CA LYS A 126 -9.02 3.79 21.16
C LYS A 126 -7.97 3.56 20.07
N ALA A 127 -7.22 2.47 20.14
CA ALA A 127 -6.19 2.15 19.15
C ALA A 127 -6.80 1.94 17.76
N THR A 128 -7.90 1.19 17.67
CA THR A 128 -8.62 0.97 16.40
C THR A 128 -9.15 2.28 15.82
N VAL A 129 -9.82 3.10 16.62
CA VAL A 129 -10.41 4.37 16.13
C VAL A 129 -9.32 5.34 15.68
N ILE A 130 -8.27 5.54 16.50
CA ILE A 130 -7.16 6.45 16.14
C ILE A 130 -6.42 5.94 14.90
N GLY A 131 -6.16 4.63 14.82
CA GLY A 131 -5.54 4.00 13.66
C GLY A 131 -6.35 4.21 12.39
N MET A 132 -7.64 3.91 12.42
CA MET A 132 -8.53 4.07 11.26
C MET A 132 -8.62 5.52 10.79
N VAL A 133 -8.82 6.47 11.71
CA VAL A 133 -8.86 7.91 11.38
C VAL A 133 -7.54 8.35 10.73
N THR A 134 -6.40 7.89 11.27
CA THR A 134 -5.09 8.20 10.71
C THR A 134 -4.96 7.68 9.28
N VAL A 135 -5.36 6.42 9.02
CA VAL A 135 -5.33 5.82 7.68
C VAL A 135 -6.24 6.58 6.71
N ILE A 136 -7.44 6.96 7.14
CA ILE A 136 -8.38 7.75 6.31
C ILE A 136 -7.76 9.07 5.87
N ILE A 137 -7.06 9.78 6.78
CA ILE A 137 -6.39 11.04 6.46
C ILE A 137 -5.31 10.81 5.40
N PHE A 138 -4.41 9.85 5.61
CA PHE A 138 -3.34 9.56 4.65
C PHE A 138 -3.88 9.13 3.29
N TYR A 139 -4.89 8.25 3.26
CA TYR A 139 -5.49 7.78 2.01
C TYR A 139 -6.16 8.91 1.24
N THR A 140 -6.85 9.81 1.94
CA THR A 140 -7.47 10.98 1.31
C THR A 140 -6.40 11.91 0.74
N CYS A 141 -5.34 12.20 1.50
CA CYS A 141 -4.25 13.05 1.04
C CYS A 141 -3.49 12.47 -0.16
N ILE A 142 -3.24 11.16 -0.17
CA ILE A 142 -2.55 10.48 -1.28
C ILE A 142 -3.42 10.48 -2.54
N ASN A 143 -4.70 10.14 -2.42
CA ASN A 143 -5.61 10.15 -3.57
C ASN A 143 -5.75 11.56 -4.15
N PHE A 144 -5.86 12.58 -3.28
CA PHE A 144 -5.86 13.97 -3.72
C PHE A 144 -4.56 14.36 -4.44
N SER A 145 -3.41 13.88 -3.93
CA SER A 145 -2.10 14.11 -4.55
C SER A 145 -1.98 13.41 -5.91
N TYR A 146 -2.50 12.19 -6.06
CA TYR A 146 -2.54 11.50 -7.35
C TYR A 146 -3.40 12.23 -8.37
N LEU A 147 -4.59 12.69 -7.97
CA LEU A 147 -5.46 13.47 -8.85
C LEU A 147 -4.80 14.80 -9.24
N ALA A 148 -4.19 15.50 -8.28
CA ALA A 148 -3.45 16.73 -8.54
C ALA A 148 -2.35 16.49 -9.59
N ILE A 149 -1.55 15.44 -9.42
CA ILE A 149 -0.37 15.17 -10.25
C ILE A 149 -0.76 14.61 -11.63
N LEU A 150 -1.56 13.54 -11.67
CA LEU A 150 -1.84 12.74 -12.86
C LEU A 150 -3.14 13.13 -13.59
N GLY A 151 -4.14 13.63 -12.88
CA GLY A 151 -5.51 13.76 -13.40
C GLY A 151 -6.23 12.41 -13.46
N VAL A 152 -7.53 12.41 -13.79
CA VAL A 152 -8.39 11.21 -13.74
C VAL A 152 -8.01 10.18 -14.79
N ASP A 153 -7.79 10.59 -16.05
CA ASP A 153 -7.49 9.67 -17.15
C ASP A 153 -6.15 8.94 -16.96
N SER A 154 -5.09 9.68 -16.62
CA SER A 154 -3.78 9.07 -16.40
C SER A 154 -3.77 8.20 -15.15
N LEU A 155 -4.52 8.55 -14.10
CA LEU A 155 -4.64 7.73 -12.90
C LEU A 155 -5.38 6.41 -13.21
N GLY A 156 -6.49 6.47 -13.94
CA GLY A 156 -7.29 5.30 -14.30
C GLY A 156 -6.56 4.32 -15.23
N ASN A 157 -5.65 4.81 -16.08
CA ASN A 157 -4.85 3.98 -16.98
C ASN A 157 -3.50 3.54 -16.38
N SER A 158 -3.17 3.99 -15.16
CA SER A 158 -1.88 3.66 -14.54
C SER A 158 -1.91 2.30 -13.85
N ASN A 159 -1.00 1.40 -14.24
CA ASN A 159 -0.79 0.13 -13.53
C ASN A 159 -0.16 0.35 -12.13
N ASN A 160 0.62 1.42 -11.98
CA ASN A 160 1.23 1.83 -10.72
C ASN A 160 1.14 3.35 -10.56
N ALA A 161 0.11 3.80 -9.85
CA ALA A 161 -0.15 5.22 -9.60
C ALA A 161 1.01 5.92 -8.88
N ALA A 162 1.61 5.25 -7.88
CA ALA A 162 2.73 5.79 -7.10
C ALA A 162 3.94 6.09 -7.97
N GLN A 163 4.34 5.13 -8.80
CA GLN A 163 5.45 5.30 -9.73
C GLN A 163 5.15 6.36 -10.79
N SER A 164 3.93 6.35 -11.34
CA SER A 164 3.54 7.30 -12.39
C SER A 164 3.57 8.74 -11.89
N ALA A 165 3.02 8.98 -10.70
CA ALA A 165 3.07 10.29 -10.05
C ALA A 165 4.51 10.71 -9.70
N ALA A 166 5.31 9.78 -9.16
CA ALA A 166 6.70 10.03 -8.86
C ALA A 166 7.53 10.33 -10.12
N TYR A 167 7.25 9.69 -11.25
CA TYR A 167 8.03 9.82 -12.49
C TYR A 167 8.01 11.24 -13.05
N ILE A 168 6.91 11.97 -12.90
CA ILE A 168 6.76 13.35 -13.38
C ILE A 168 7.85 14.27 -12.80
N TYR A 169 8.14 14.14 -11.50
CA TYR A 169 9.09 15.01 -10.80
C TYR A 169 10.46 14.34 -10.56
N LEU A 170 10.47 13.06 -10.19
CA LEU A 170 11.67 12.32 -9.79
C LEU A 170 12.36 11.58 -10.95
N LYS A 171 11.67 11.42 -12.10
CA LYS A 171 12.17 10.74 -13.30
C LYS A 171 12.83 9.39 -12.97
N LYS A 172 14.16 9.28 -13.13
CA LYS A 172 14.95 8.06 -12.85
C LYS A 172 14.76 7.54 -11.41
N TYR A 173 14.55 8.43 -10.45
CA TYR A 173 14.38 8.07 -9.05
C TYR A 173 12.98 7.52 -8.73
N SER A 174 12.03 7.54 -9.66
CA SER A 174 10.70 6.92 -9.44
C SER A 174 10.76 5.43 -9.17
N LYS A 175 11.80 4.73 -9.67
CA LYS A 175 12.04 3.31 -9.39
C LYS A 175 12.25 3.03 -7.90
N ILE A 176 12.76 4.01 -7.14
CA ILE A 176 12.92 3.89 -5.68
C ILE A 176 11.53 3.84 -5.01
N VAL A 177 10.59 4.67 -5.47
CA VAL A 177 9.19 4.66 -5.00
C VAL A 177 8.53 3.32 -5.34
N THR A 178 8.77 2.78 -6.54
CA THR A 178 8.29 1.44 -6.90
C THR A 178 8.84 0.35 -5.96
N ALA A 179 10.13 0.41 -5.64
CA ALA A 179 10.76 -0.54 -4.71
C ALA A 179 10.19 -0.42 -3.29
N MET A 180 9.96 0.81 -2.82
CA MET A 180 9.28 1.12 -1.55
C MET A 180 7.88 0.50 -1.50
N VAL A 181 7.05 0.74 -2.52
CA VAL A 181 5.71 0.14 -2.64
C VAL A 181 5.76 -1.40 -2.65
N ALA A 182 6.76 -1.99 -3.32
CA ALA A 182 6.94 -3.43 -3.30
C ALA A 182 7.27 -3.94 -1.89
N LEU A 183 8.27 -3.36 -1.23
CA LEU A 183 8.67 -3.71 0.13
C LEU A 183 7.50 -3.58 1.12
N SER A 184 6.68 -2.55 0.95
CA SER A 184 5.44 -2.35 1.70
C SER A 184 4.46 -3.52 1.55
N ALA A 185 4.31 -4.07 0.34
CA ALA A 185 3.46 -5.23 0.08
C ALA A 185 4.04 -6.53 0.69
N LEU A 186 5.37 -6.67 0.70
CA LEU A 186 6.05 -7.77 1.37
C LEU A 186 5.88 -7.69 2.90
N ALA A 187 5.98 -6.49 3.47
CA ALA A 187 5.74 -6.21 4.89
C ALA A 187 4.34 -6.64 5.32
N THR A 188 3.32 -6.31 4.54
CA THR A 188 1.93 -6.73 4.80
C THR A 188 1.82 -8.26 4.79
N GLY A 189 2.46 -8.94 3.83
CA GLY A 189 2.53 -10.41 3.81
C GLY A 189 3.15 -10.99 5.08
N ASN A 190 4.27 -10.41 5.54
CA ASN A 190 4.95 -10.84 6.76
C ASN A 190 4.10 -10.64 8.02
N SER A 191 3.48 -9.47 8.18
CA SER A 191 2.58 -9.16 9.30
C SER A 191 1.37 -10.11 9.35
N LEU A 192 0.75 -10.41 8.20
CA LEU A 192 -0.38 -11.33 8.12
C LEU A 192 0.01 -12.76 8.54
N SER A 193 1.14 -13.28 8.04
CA SER A 193 1.63 -14.60 8.43
C SER A 193 1.93 -14.68 9.94
N TYR A 194 2.53 -13.62 10.49
CA TYR A 194 2.85 -13.55 11.91
C TYR A 194 1.60 -13.52 12.80
N SER A 195 0.61 -12.69 12.47
CA SER A 195 -0.66 -12.63 13.20
C SER A 195 -1.48 -13.91 13.06
N GLY A 196 -1.52 -14.49 11.85
CA GLY A 196 -2.20 -15.76 11.59
C GLY A 196 -1.63 -16.91 12.43
N GLY A 197 -0.29 -16.97 12.60
CA GLY A 197 0.33 -17.92 13.51
C GLY A 197 -0.16 -17.78 14.95
N LYS A 198 -0.33 -16.55 15.45
CA LYS A 198 -0.83 -16.31 16.82
C LYS A 198 -2.29 -16.69 17.03
N PHE A 199 -3.12 -16.60 15.98
CA PHE A 199 -4.52 -17.00 16.07
C PHE A 199 -4.70 -18.47 16.44
N PHE A 200 -3.84 -19.37 15.95
CA PHE A 200 -3.95 -20.80 16.24
C PHE A 200 -3.44 -21.23 17.62
N PHE A 201 -2.61 -20.41 18.27
CA PHE A 201 -1.92 -20.77 19.52
C PHE A 201 -2.36 -19.92 20.73
N ASN A 202 -3.38 -19.08 20.57
CA ASN A 202 -4.11 -18.41 21.66
C ASN A 202 -5.43 -19.14 21.91
#